data_AF-A0A1W5CXT2-F1
#
_entry.id   AF-A0A1W5CXT2-F1
#
_cell.length_a   1.000
_cell.length_b   1.000
_cell.length_c   1.000
_cell.angle_alpha   90.00
_cell.angle_beta   90.00
_cell.angle_gamma   90.00
#
_symmetry.space_group_name_H-M   'P 1'
#
loop_
_entity.id
_entity.type
_entity.pdbx_description
1 polymer ?
#
loop_
_entity_poly.entity_id
_entity_poly.type
_entity_poly.pdbx_seq_one_letter_code
_entity_poly.pdbx_strand_id
1 'polypeptide(L)'
;MCRILTSSIHQELTEGQRIRQRRAQKLWSPIERTAIQGRVDGWIPNILPEIRHSYVVPPWWTAPAIYIASSADNGIKAHDINALCRDDGVLDIFTDGSAIGGYVGAAAVAPRLKEGRLCYMGTEEMTTVFGAELQGIVMATAMTMTIKETQIQNLWAVNIYVDNQAAIRASANPGRQSGQYLLKEIVQGIDRLRGAGIRVQIHWIPAHVGVPGNEEADRAAKTAAQGPRTYSREVFYMLATCKQKLRKRVFRQWAKEWENGVTGRTIFHLEKEPNLGVLTKHTGIRRPLSSLITQLRTGKIALAHYLHMIQRRDSPRCPCSQGIQTVRHILTECPRTQDLREELLGRAHDIRRILKDSALVKAAAILVLRGNLLGQFQDVTEASDDLQAQEKPLEDPGADGSMTANHY
;
A
#
# COMPACT_ATOMS: atom_id res chain seq x y z
N MET A 1 -49.39 -14.39 27.87
CA MET A 1 -48.12 -14.84 27.26
C MET A 1 -47.05 -13.81 27.61
N CYS A 2 -45.90 -14.09 28.22
CA CYS A 2 -45.39 -15.30 28.85
C CYS A 2 -44.46 -14.83 29.99
N ARG A 3 -44.61 -15.40 31.20
CA ARG A 3 -43.83 -15.12 32.42
C ARG A 3 -42.38 -15.66 32.33
N ILE A 4 -41.70 -15.40 31.21
CA ILE A 4 -40.33 -15.88 30.98
C ILE A 4 -39.30 -14.78 31.29
N LEU A 5 -39.69 -13.49 31.22
CA LEU A 5 -38.75 -12.38 31.39
C LEU A 5 -38.22 -12.18 32.82
N THR A 6 -38.80 -12.85 33.82
CA THR A 6 -38.40 -12.71 35.24
C THR A 6 -37.99 -14.03 35.92
N SER A 7 -37.84 -15.13 35.17
CA SER A 7 -37.39 -16.42 35.73
C SER A 7 -35.86 -16.47 35.88
N SER A 8 -35.34 -17.20 36.88
CA SER A 8 -33.89 -17.40 37.07
C SER A 8 -33.24 -18.03 35.82
N ILE A 9 -34.01 -18.81 35.06
CA ILE A 9 -33.60 -19.42 33.78
C ILE A 9 -33.31 -18.34 32.72
N HIS A 10 -34.01 -17.21 32.72
CA HIS A 10 -33.72 -16.11 31.78
C HIS A 10 -32.46 -15.33 32.16
N GLN A 11 -32.20 -15.17 33.46
CA GLN A 11 -30.94 -14.63 33.97
C GLN A 11 -29.77 -15.59 33.67
N GLU A 12 -29.95 -16.90 33.82
CA GLU A 12 -28.94 -17.91 33.45
C GLU A 12 -28.71 -18.00 31.93
N LEU A 13 -29.75 -17.80 31.10
CA LEU A 13 -29.61 -17.74 29.64
C LEU A 13 -28.88 -16.47 29.17
N THR A 14 -29.14 -15.32 29.80
CA THR A 14 -28.45 -14.06 29.49
C THR A 14 -27.02 -14.03 30.04
N GLU A 15 -26.78 -14.60 31.23
CA GLU A 15 -25.44 -14.81 31.79
C GLU A 15 -24.67 -15.84 30.96
N GLY A 16 -25.31 -16.93 30.52
CA GLY A 16 -24.75 -17.92 29.59
C GLY A 16 -24.42 -17.35 28.21
N GLN A 17 -25.22 -16.42 27.69
CA GLN A 17 -24.92 -15.64 26.48
C GLN A 17 -23.75 -14.67 26.68
N ARG A 18 -23.67 -13.99 27.84
CA ARG A 18 -22.54 -13.11 28.21
C ARG A 18 -21.24 -13.89 28.41
N ILE A 19 -21.30 -15.06 29.04
CA ILE A 19 -20.16 -15.97 29.22
C ILE A 19 -19.73 -16.58 27.87
N ARG A 20 -20.67 -16.93 26.99
CA ARG A 20 -20.36 -17.35 25.60
C ARG A 20 -19.75 -16.20 24.79
N GLN A 21 -20.22 -14.97 24.91
CA GLN A 21 -19.60 -13.79 24.27
C GLN A 21 -18.19 -13.53 24.83
N ARG A 22 -17.98 -13.63 26.15
CA ARG A 22 -16.65 -13.49 26.79
C ARG A 22 -15.69 -14.63 26.44
N ARG A 23 -16.18 -15.86 26.29
CA ARG A 23 -15.38 -17.01 25.79
C ARG A 23 -15.08 -16.88 24.30
N ALA A 24 -16.02 -16.37 23.49
CA ALA A 24 -15.82 -16.10 22.07
C ALA A 24 -14.77 -15.00 21.84
N GLN A 25 -14.76 -13.95 22.67
CA GLN A 25 -13.74 -12.88 22.64
C GLN A 25 -12.30 -13.40 22.80
N LYS A 26 -12.08 -14.50 23.54
CA LYS A 26 -10.76 -15.15 23.66
C LYS A 26 -10.35 -15.94 22.42
N LEU A 27 -11.31 -16.37 21.59
CA LEU A 27 -11.08 -17.13 20.35
C LEU A 27 -11.06 -16.25 19.10
N TRP A 28 -11.43 -14.98 19.22
CA TRP A 28 -11.36 -14.04 18.12
C TRP A 28 -9.91 -13.81 17.70
N SER A 29 -9.67 -13.93 16.40
CA SER A 29 -8.45 -13.49 15.78
C SER A 29 -8.19 -12.00 16.08
N PRO A 30 -6.93 -11.52 16.01
CA PRO A 30 -6.64 -10.11 16.16
C PRO A 30 -7.49 -9.22 15.24
N ILE A 31 -7.77 -9.68 14.01
CA ILE A 31 -8.61 -8.96 13.03
C ILE A 31 -10.06 -8.83 13.51
N GLU A 32 -10.66 -9.91 14.01
CA GLU A 32 -12.04 -9.89 14.50
C GLU A 32 -12.20 -9.02 15.75
N ARG A 33 -11.22 -9.07 16.67
CA ARG A 33 -11.18 -8.16 17.83
C ARG A 33 -11.10 -6.71 17.40
N THR A 34 -10.20 -6.37 16.49
CA THR A 34 -10.07 -4.99 15.98
C THR A 34 -11.30 -4.53 15.22
N ALA A 35 -11.95 -5.41 14.46
CA ALA A 35 -13.19 -5.08 13.74
C ALA A 35 -14.38 -4.83 14.69
N ILE A 36 -14.48 -5.57 15.79
CA ILE A 36 -15.56 -5.38 16.77
C ILE A 36 -15.30 -4.13 17.60
N GLN A 37 -14.07 -3.95 18.08
CA GLN A 37 -13.65 -2.71 18.75
C GLN A 37 -13.90 -1.50 17.85
N GLY A 38 -13.64 -1.63 16.54
CA GLY A 38 -13.86 -0.54 15.61
C GLY A 38 -15.31 -0.15 15.35
N ARG A 39 -16.25 -1.10 15.47
CA ARG A 39 -17.68 -0.79 15.46
C ARG A 39 -18.12 -0.13 16.77
N VAL A 40 -17.59 -0.60 17.91
CA VAL A 40 -17.88 -0.04 19.24
C VAL A 40 -17.39 1.41 19.38
N ASP A 41 -16.16 1.67 18.91
CA ASP A 41 -15.55 3.00 18.94
C ASP A 41 -16.10 3.93 17.82
N GLY A 42 -17.09 3.48 17.04
CA GLY A 42 -17.79 4.28 16.04
C GLY A 42 -17.00 4.64 14.78
N TRP A 43 -15.83 4.05 14.55
CA TRP A 43 -14.98 4.38 13.39
C TRP A 43 -15.02 3.37 12.25
N ILE A 44 -15.62 2.21 12.47
CA ILE A 44 -16.16 1.37 11.40
C ILE A 44 -17.62 1.81 11.23
N PRO A 45 -17.92 2.61 10.19
CA PRO A 45 -19.28 3.08 9.97
C PRO A 45 -20.25 1.93 9.76
N ASN A 46 -21.52 2.17 10.08
CA ASN A 46 -22.64 1.27 9.81
C ASN A 46 -23.03 1.29 8.31
N ILE A 47 -22.03 1.20 7.43
CA ILE A 47 -22.19 1.07 5.99
C ILE A 47 -21.61 -0.27 5.60
N LEU A 48 -22.32 -1.02 4.77
CA LEU A 48 -21.91 -2.37 4.38
C LEU A 48 -20.57 -2.31 3.62
N PRO A 49 -19.58 -3.15 4.01
CA PRO A 49 -18.37 -3.29 3.22
C PRO A 49 -18.72 -3.89 1.86
N GLU A 50 -17.97 -3.53 0.82
CA GLU A 50 -18.10 -4.19 -0.48
C GLU A 50 -17.92 -5.72 -0.34
N ILE A 51 -18.76 -6.48 -1.03
CA ILE A 51 -18.64 -7.94 -1.12
C ILE A 51 -17.83 -8.25 -2.37
N ARG A 52 -16.79 -9.10 -2.23
CA ARG A 52 -15.98 -9.57 -3.35
C ARG A 52 -16.23 -11.05 -3.63
N HIS A 53 -16.59 -11.33 -4.86
CA HIS A 53 -16.76 -12.67 -5.41
C HIS A 53 -15.47 -13.14 -6.07
N SER A 54 -15.32 -14.46 -6.16
CA SER A 54 -14.16 -15.11 -6.75
C SER A 54 -13.96 -14.77 -8.23
N TYR A 55 -15.08 -14.66 -8.96
CA TYR A 55 -15.14 -14.37 -10.38
C TYR A 55 -16.25 -13.35 -10.61
N VAL A 56 -15.96 -12.29 -11.36
CA VAL A 56 -16.93 -11.25 -11.71
C VAL A 56 -17.69 -11.63 -12.97
N VAL A 57 -16.97 -12.23 -13.91
CA VAL A 57 -17.47 -12.66 -15.22
C VAL A 57 -17.25 -14.15 -15.38
N PRO A 58 -18.10 -14.84 -16.17
CA PRO A 58 -17.84 -16.23 -16.52
C PRO A 58 -16.61 -16.34 -17.46
N PRO A 59 -15.97 -17.53 -17.56
CA PRO A 59 -14.77 -17.72 -18.38
C PRO A 59 -14.95 -17.42 -19.88
N TRP A 60 -16.18 -17.51 -20.39
CA TRP A 60 -16.53 -17.25 -21.79
C TRP A 60 -16.95 -15.79 -22.05
N TRP A 61 -16.92 -14.91 -21.04
CA TRP A 61 -17.23 -13.50 -21.26
C TRP A 61 -16.16 -12.84 -22.12
N THR A 62 -16.59 -12.07 -23.12
CA THR A 62 -15.68 -11.39 -24.04
C THR A 62 -15.42 -9.97 -23.56
N ALA A 63 -14.15 -9.58 -23.40
CA ALA A 63 -13.78 -8.22 -23.00
C ALA A 63 -14.14 -7.17 -24.07
N PRO A 64 -14.43 -5.91 -23.72
CA PRO A 64 -14.52 -4.82 -24.69
C PRO A 64 -13.15 -4.58 -25.34
N ALA A 65 -13.15 -3.95 -26.51
CA ALA A 65 -11.90 -3.52 -27.13
C ALA A 65 -11.28 -2.40 -26.28
N ILE A 66 -10.01 -2.53 -25.92
CA ILE A 66 -9.27 -1.51 -25.19
C ILE A 66 -8.07 -1.02 -26.00
N TYR A 67 -7.81 0.28 -25.93
CA TYR A 67 -6.70 0.92 -26.63
C TYR A 67 -5.89 1.73 -25.63
N ILE A 68 -4.71 1.23 -25.26
CA ILE A 68 -3.79 1.91 -24.35
C ILE A 68 -2.53 2.24 -25.14
N ALA A 69 -2.30 3.53 -25.39
CA ALA A 69 -1.14 3.98 -26.13
C ALA A 69 0.16 3.84 -25.31
N SER A 70 1.29 3.69 -26.00
CA SER A 70 2.62 3.58 -25.38
C SER A 70 3.15 4.91 -24.83
N SER A 71 2.60 6.04 -25.28
CA SER A 71 2.96 7.39 -24.85
C SER A 71 1.74 8.33 -24.90
N ALA A 72 1.81 9.44 -24.15
CA ALA A 72 0.79 10.49 -24.14
C ALA A 72 0.51 11.03 -25.55
N ASP A 73 1.57 11.37 -26.30
CA ASP A 73 1.45 11.87 -27.68
C ASP A 73 0.73 10.88 -28.61
N ASN A 74 1.02 9.59 -28.46
CA ASN A 74 0.34 8.56 -29.26
C ASN A 74 -1.14 8.42 -28.86
N GLY A 75 -1.47 8.59 -27.58
CA GLY A 75 -2.85 8.62 -27.09
C GLY A 75 -3.63 9.80 -27.67
N ILE A 76 -3.03 11.00 -27.66
CA ILE A 76 -3.63 12.22 -28.23
C ILE A 76 -3.84 12.04 -29.74
N LYS A 77 -2.81 11.60 -30.48
CA LYS A 77 -2.93 11.36 -31.92
C LYS A 77 -4.01 10.35 -32.27
N ALA A 78 -4.13 9.26 -31.50
CA ALA A 78 -5.17 8.26 -31.71
C ALA A 78 -6.57 8.86 -31.46
N HIS A 79 -6.74 9.65 -30.40
CA HIS A 79 -7.97 10.38 -30.15
C HIS A 79 -8.31 11.34 -31.30
N ASP A 80 -7.34 12.13 -31.76
CA ASP A 80 -7.56 13.13 -32.81
C ASP A 80 -7.94 12.47 -34.14
N ILE A 81 -7.31 11.34 -34.49
CA ILE A 81 -7.69 10.53 -35.64
C ILE A 81 -9.13 10.01 -35.50
N ASN A 82 -9.50 9.46 -34.34
CA ASN A 82 -10.86 8.99 -34.09
C ASN A 82 -11.88 10.13 -34.17
N ALA A 83 -11.50 11.34 -33.72
CA ALA A 83 -12.35 12.53 -33.80
C ALA A 83 -12.51 13.04 -35.23
N LEU A 84 -11.45 12.98 -36.06
CA LEU A 84 -11.47 13.40 -37.46
C LEU A 84 -12.21 12.41 -38.37
N CYS A 85 -12.06 11.10 -38.12
CA CYS A 85 -12.67 10.03 -38.92
C CYS A 85 -14.04 9.56 -38.38
N ARG A 86 -14.69 10.39 -37.56
CA ARG A 86 -15.88 10.02 -36.80
C ARG A 86 -17.12 9.91 -37.70
N ASP A 87 -17.82 8.78 -37.57
CA ASP A 87 -19.15 8.53 -38.17
C ASP A 87 -20.26 9.02 -37.21
N ASP A 88 -21.36 9.56 -37.76
CA ASP A 88 -22.54 10.01 -37.00
C ASP A 88 -23.18 8.91 -36.14
N GLY A 89 -22.98 7.64 -36.53
CA GLY A 89 -23.37 6.45 -35.77
C GLY A 89 -22.42 6.08 -34.62
N VAL A 90 -21.42 6.92 -34.31
CA VAL A 90 -20.45 6.74 -33.22
C VAL A 90 -20.60 7.85 -32.17
N LEU A 91 -20.65 7.46 -30.90
CA LEU A 91 -20.69 8.37 -29.76
C LEU A 91 -19.35 8.38 -29.05
N ASP A 92 -18.89 9.56 -28.63
CA ASP A 92 -17.72 9.71 -27.77
C ASP A 92 -18.14 10.25 -26.41
N ILE A 93 -17.74 9.52 -25.37
CA ILE A 93 -17.94 9.90 -23.97
C ILE A 93 -16.59 9.95 -23.28
N PHE A 94 -16.34 11.04 -22.55
CA PHE A 94 -15.16 11.21 -21.70
C PHE A 94 -15.57 10.98 -20.26
N THR A 95 -14.72 10.32 -19.48
CA THR A 95 -15.01 10.05 -18.07
C THR A 95 -13.80 10.41 -17.22
N ASP A 96 -14.06 10.86 -16.01
CA ASP A 96 -13.01 11.14 -15.03
C ASP A 96 -13.50 10.87 -13.59
N GLY A 97 -12.55 10.59 -12.71
CA GLY A 97 -12.73 10.50 -11.27
C GLY A 97 -11.78 11.44 -10.53
N SER A 98 -12.31 12.33 -9.68
CA SER A 98 -11.51 13.29 -8.93
C SER A 98 -11.70 13.16 -7.43
N ALA A 99 -10.61 13.32 -6.67
CA ALA A 99 -10.62 13.54 -5.23
C ALA A 99 -10.17 14.97 -4.92
N ILE A 100 -11.06 15.75 -4.31
CA ILE A 100 -10.78 17.14 -3.94
C ILE A 100 -11.47 17.49 -2.62
N GLY A 101 -10.72 18.12 -1.70
CA GLY A 101 -11.24 18.54 -0.40
C GLY A 101 -11.69 17.40 0.51
N GLY A 102 -11.15 16.18 0.38
CA GLY A 102 -11.54 15.01 1.17
C GLY A 102 -12.77 14.28 0.62
N TYR A 103 -13.27 14.71 -0.54
CA TYR A 103 -14.46 14.19 -1.21
C TYR A 103 -14.11 13.66 -2.59
N VAL A 104 -14.87 12.67 -3.04
CA VAL A 104 -14.63 11.98 -4.29
C VAL A 104 -15.86 12.10 -5.18
N GLY A 105 -15.64 12.49 -6.43
CA GLY A 105 -16.67 12.62 -7.45
C GLY A 105 -16.25 11.93 -8.73
N ALA A 106 -17.23 11.49 -9.51
CA ALA A 106 -17.06 10.91 -10.83
C ALA A 106 -17.90 11.69 -11.83
N ALA A 107 -17.47 11.72 -13.10
CA ALA A 107 -18.26 12.27 -14.19
C ALA A 107 -18.14 11.44 -15.47
N ALA A 108 -19.18 11.56 -16.30
CA ALA A 108 -19.16 11.15 -17.70
C ALA A 108 -19.78 12.29 -18.52
N VAL A 109 -19.15 12.68 -19.63
CA VAL A 109 -19.59 13.79 -20.47
C VAL A 109 -19.55 13.39 -21.94
N ALA A 110 -20.56 13.81 -22.69
CA ALA A 110 -20.67 13.65 -24.14
C ALA A 110 -20.69 15.06 -24.78
N PRO A 111 -19.51 15.66 -25.05
CA PRO A 111 -19.42 17.08 -25.42
C PRO A 111 -20.24 17.46 -26.65
N ARG A 112 -20.33 16.58 -27.65
CA ARG A 112 -21.11 16.81 -28.89
C ARG A 112 -22.60 17.03 -28.61
N LEU A 113 -23.13 16.32 -27.62
CA LEU A 113 -24.54 16.41 -27.22
C LEU A 113 -24.75 17.42 -26.09
N LYS A 114 -23.67 17.99 -25.54
CA LYS A 114 -23.68 18.85 -24.35
C LYS A 114 -24.37 18.17 -23.16
N GLU A 115 -24.20 16.86 -23.06
CA GLU A 115 -24.73 16.07 -21.95
C GLU A 115 -23.63 15.68 -20.98
N GLY A 116 -23.97 15.65 -19.69
CA GLY A 116 -23.07 15.24 -18.62
C GLY A 116 -23.84 14.57 -17.49
N ARG A 117 -23.20 13.57 -16.86
CA ARG A 117 -23.66 12.93 -15.63
C ARG A 117 -22.58 13.06 -14.58
N LEU A 118 -22.98 13.53 -13.41
CA LEU A 118 -22.12 13.73 -12.26
C LEU A 118 -22.57 12.81 -11.12
N CYS A 119 -21.63 12.24 -10.38
CA CYS A 119 -21.90 11.37 -9.25
C CYS A 119 -20.97 11.69 -8.08
N TYR A 120 -21.54 12.13 -6.96
CA TYR A 120 -20.84 12.18 -5.69
C TYR A 120 -20.67 10.77 -5.13
N MET A 121 -19.42 10.37 -4.87
CA MET A 121 -19.07 9.02 -4.43
C MET A 121 -18.75 8.89 -2.94
N GLY A 122 -18.89 9.99 -2.19
CA GLY A 122 -18.57 10.02 -0.75
C GLY A 122 -17.22 10.64 -0.47
N THR A 123 -16.66 10.32 0.70
CA THR A 123 -15.36 10.83 1.13
C THR A 123 -14.22 9.96 0.61
N GLU A 124 -12.99 10.50 0.61
CA GLU A 124 -11.75 9.73 0.36
C GLU A 124 -11.51 8.60 1.38
N GLU A 125 -12.28 8.64 2.46
CA GLU A 125 -12.32 7.62 3.48
C GLU A 125 -13.22 6.43 3.11
N MET A 126 -14.17 6.62 2.19
CA MET A 126 -15.17 5.65 1.76
C MET A 126 -14.79 4.98 0.44
N THR A 127 -14.40 5.81 -0.51
CA THR A 127 -14.10 5.42 -1.89
C THR A 127 -12.70 5.88 -2.29
N THR A 128 -12.23 5.42 -3.45
CA THR A 128 -10.94 5.81 -4.01
C THR A 128 -11.15 6.53 -5.34
N VAL A 129 -10.14 7.30 -5.78
CA VAL A 129 -10.11 7.87 -7.15
C VAL A 129 -10.33 6.77 -8.19
N PHE A 130 -9.62 5.64 -8.07
CA PHE A 130 -9.84 4.46 -8.92
C PHE A 130 -11.30 3.99 -8.95
N GLY A 131 -12.02 4.06 -7.82
CA GLY A 131 -13.44 3.78 -7.77
C GLY A 131 -14.28 4.78 -8.56
N ALA A 132 -13.94 6.06 -8.49
CA ALA A 132 -14.57 7.11 -9.26
C ALA A 132 -14.36 6.94 -10.77
N GLU A 133 -13.18 6.51 -11.20
CA GLU A 133 -12.90 6.17 -12.61
C GLU A 133 -13.83 5.07 -13.11
N LEU A 134 -13.97 3.99 -12.33
CA LEU A 134 -14.88 2.90 -12.66
C LEU A 134 -16.34 3.39 -12.71
N GLN A 135 -16.74 4.26 -11.78
CA GLN A 135 -18.06 4.87 -11.79
C GLN A 135 -18.28 5.76 -13.02
N GLY A 136 -17.25 6.45 -13.50
CA GLY A 136 -17.25 7.17 -14.77
C GLY A 136 -17.65 6.26 -15.94
N ILE A 137 -16.99 5.09 -16.05
CA ILE A 137 -17.31 4.09 -17.08
C ILE A 137 -18.73 3.52 -16.91
N VAL A 138 -19.19 3.26 -15.68
CA VAL A 138 -20.59 2.87 -15.40
C VAL A 138 -21.54 3.93 -15.98
N MET A 139 -21.31 5.20 -15.68
CA MET A 139 -22.15 6.30 -16.18
C MET A 139 -22.10 6.42 -17.69
N ALA A 140 -20.94 6.24 -18.31
CA ALA A 140 -20.80 6.25 -19.78
C ALA A 140 -21.64 5.16 -20.44
N THR A 141 -21.61 3.92 -19.94
CA THR A 141 -22.44 2.84 -20.50
C THR A 141 -23.94 3.11 -20.35
N ALA A 142 -24.35 3.63 -19.18
CA ALA A 142 -25.75 3.99 -18.93
C ALA A 142 -26.20 5.18 -19.78
N MET A 143 -25.34 6.19 -19.96
CA MET A 143 -25.60 7.37 -20.80
C MET A 143 -25.74 6.97 -22.27
N THR A 144 -24.87 6.08 -22.76
CA THR A 144 -24.92 5.56 -24.13
C THR A 144 -26.28 4.92 -24.43
N MET A 145 -26.78 4.08 -23.52
CA MET A 145 -28.09 3.43 -23.70
C MET A 145 -29.23 4.46 -23.78
N THR A 146 -29.21 5.47 -22.90
CA THR A 146 -30.21 6.55 -22.93
C THR A 146 -30.15 7.34 -24.23
N ILE A 147 -28.95 7.64 -24.74
CA ILE A 147 -28.76 8.39 -26.00
C ILE A 147 -29.24 7.55 -27.20
N LYS A 148 -28.96 6.25 -27.22
CA LYS A 148 -29.47 5.33 -28.26
C LYS A 148 -30.99 5.38 -28.36
N GLU A 149 -31.68 5.38 -27.21
CA GLU A 149 -33.14 5.34 -27.13
C GLU A 149 -33.78 6.70 -27.44
N THR A 150 -33.14 7.81 -27.06
CA THR A 150 -33.77 9.14 -27.10
C THR A 150 -33.30 10.05 -28.22
N GLN A 151 -32.08 9.86 -28.75
CA GLN A 151 -31.44 10.83 -29.63
C GLN A 151 -30.84 10.24 -30.91
N ILE A 152 -30.11 9.12 -30.82
CA ILE A 152 -29.35 8.57 -31.96
C ILE A 152 -29.77 7.13 -32.23
N GLN A 153 -30.81 6.95 -33.05
CA GLN A 153 -31.38 5.64 -33.35
C GLN A 153 -30.41 4.71 -34.12
N ASN A 154 -29.54 5.25 -34.98
CA ASN A 154 -28.56 4.50 -35.76
C ASN A 154 -27.20 4.34 -35.04
N LEU A 155 -27.12 4.63 -33.74
CA LEU A 155 -25.88 4.46 -32.97
C LEU A 155 -25.43 2.99 -32.97
N TRP A 156 -24.23 2.73 -33.47
CA TRP A 156 -23.65 1.40 -33.61
C TRP A 156 -22.33 1.23 -32.83
N ALA A 157 -21.71 2.31 -32.37
CA ALA A 157 -20.55 2.24 -31.48
C ALA A 157 -20.47 3.38 -30.46
N VAL A 158 -19.77 3.12 -29.37
CA VAL A 158 -19.34 4.13 -28.40
C VAL A 158 -17.84 4.00 -28.10
N ASN A 159 -17.16 5.15 -28.15
CA ASN A 159 -15.81 5.35 -27.65
C ASN A 159 -15.89 5.97 -26.25
N ILE A 160 -15.37 5.27 -25.25
CA ILE A 160 -15.26 5.76 -23.87
C ILE A 160 -13.80 6.13 -23.63
N TYR A 161 -13.52 7.41 -23.44
CA TYR A 161 -12.18 7.91 -23.14
C TYR A 161 -11.98 8.03 -21.64
N VAL A 162 -10.90 7.42 -21.15
CA VAL A 162 -10.56 7.33 -19.72
C VAL A 162 -9.07 7.61 -19.57
N ASP A 163 -8.66 8.39 -18.57
CA ASP A 163 -7.24 8.68 -18.36
C ASP A 163 -6.53 7.70 -17.39
N ASN A 164 -7.31 6.89 -16.69
CA ASN A 164 -6.82 5.87 -15.79
C ASN A 164 -6.65 4.49 -16.48
N GLN A 165 -5.41 4.16 -16.87
CA GLN A 165 -5.09 2.87 -17.48
C GLN A 165 -5.46 1.66 -16.60
N ALA A 166 -5.37 1.78 -15.28
CA ALA A 166 -5.72 0.69 -14.38
C ALA A 166 -7.24 0.44 -14.40
N ALA A 167 -8.06 1.48 -14.48
CA ALA A 167 -9.51 1.35 -14.64
C ALA A 167 -9.87 0.65 -15.96
N ILE A 168 -9.25 1.06 -17.08
CA ILE A 168 -9.44 0.42 -18.39
C ILE A 168 -9.11 -1.08 -18.34
N ARG A 169 -7.93 -1.43 -17.79
CA ARG A 169 -7.51 -2.84 -17.65
C ARG A 169 -8.45 -3.62 -16.74
N ALA A 170 -8.92 -3.02 -15.65
CA ALA A 170 -9.86 -3.63 -14.72
C ALA A 170 -11.23 -3.89 -15.36
N SER A 171 -11.71 -2.99 -16.23
CA SER A 171 -12.94 -3.15 -17.00
C SER A 171 -12.84 -4.25 -18.06
N ALA A 172 -11.66 -4.42 -18.67
CA ALA A 172 -11.41 -5.48 -19.65
C ALA A 172 -11.16 -6.85 -19.00
N ASN A 173 -10.56 -6.88 -17.81
CA ASN A 173 -10.31 -8.10 -17.05
C ASN A 173 -10.75 -7.95 -15.59
N PRO A 174 -12.07 -8.06 -15.32
CA PRO A 174 -12.61 -7.88 -13.98
C PRO A 174 -12.18 -8.98 -13.00
N GLY A 175 -11.38 -8.60 -12.00
CA GLY A 175 -10.81 -9.52 -11.01
C GLY A 175 -11.37 -9.34 -9.61
N ARG A 176 -10.57 -9.71 -8.60
CA ARG A 176 -10.92 -9.63 -7.16
C ARG A 176 -10.50 -8.31 -6.50
N GLN A 177 -10.29 -7.24 -7.28
CA GLN A 177 -9.93 -5.91 -6.79
C GLN A 177 -11.07 -5.17 -6.06
N SER A 178 -10.74 -4.02 -5.45
CA SER A 178 -11.76 -3.10 -4.87
C SER A 178 -12.58 -2.46 -5.96
N GLY A 179 -13.82 -2.06 -5.64
CA GLY A 179 -14.75 -1.53 -6.64
C GLY A 179 -15.40 -2.63 -7.48
N GLN A 180 -15.40 -3.88 -7.01
CA GLN A 180 -15.93 -5.01 -7.80
C GLN A 180 -17.42 -4.86 -8.14
N TYR A 181 -18.21 -4.18 -7.30
CA TYR A 181 -19.60 -3.87 -7.61
C TYR A 181 -19.73 -2.98 -8.85
N LEU A 182 -18.85 -1.98 -9.01
CA LEU A 182 -18.77 -1.14 -10.21
C LEU A 182 -18.33 -1.95 -11.43
N LEU A 183 -17.37 -2.86 -11.26
CA LEU A 183 -16.95 -3.75 -12.35
C LEU A 183 -18.11 -4.64 -12.84
N LYS A 184 -18.94 -5.15 -11.93
CA LYS A 184 -20.15 -5.89 -12.32
C LYS A 184 -21.11 -5.01 -13.12
N GLU A 185 -21.30 -3.77 -12.72
CA GLU A 185 -22.16 -2.83 -13.44
C GLU A 185 -21.60 -2.45 -14.82
N ILE A 186 -20.28 -2.29 -14.93
CA ILE A 186 -19.60 -2.06 -16.22
C ILE A 186 -19.84 -3.27 -17.14
N VAL A 187 -19.64 -4.49 -16.64
CA VAL A 187 -19.91 -5.72 -17.40
C VAL A 187 -21.35 -5.76 -17.88
N GLN A 188 -22.31 -5.54 -16.98
CA GLN A 188 -23.74 -5.51 -17.32
C GLN A 188 -24.09 -4.38 -18.30
N GLY A 189 -23.45 -3.22 -18.19
CA GLY A 189 -23.58 -2.11 -19.12
C GLY A 189 -23.08 -2.47 -20.52
N ILE A 190 -21.88 -3.06 -20.61
CA ILE A 190 -21.29 -3.53 -21.86
C ILE A 190 -22.16 -4.59 -22.52
N ASP A 191 -22.64 -5.58 -21.76
CA ASP A 191 -23.45 -6.67 -22.30
C ASP A 191 -24.81 -6.16 -22.82
N ARG A 192 -25.43 -5.19 -22.12
CA ARG A 192 -26.64 -4.51 -22.61
C ARG A 192 -26.41 -3.75 -23.91
N LEU A 193 -25.31 -2.98 -24.00
CA LEU A 193 -24.96 -2.24 -25.21
C LEU A 193 -24.71 -3.19 -26.38
N ARG A 194 -24.01 -4.31 -26.16
CA ARG A 194 -23.80 -5.34 -27.18
C ARG A 194 -25.10 -5.98 -27.64
N GLY A 195 -26.02 -6.27 -26.71
CA GLY A 195 -27.36 -6.76 -27.03
C GLY A 195 -28.16 -5.79 -27.89
N ALA A 196 -27.90 -4.48 -27.76
CA ALA A 196 -28.47 -3.43 -28.61
C ALA A 196 -27.70 -3.19 -29.93
N GLY A 197 -26.72 -4.04 -30.26
CA GLY A 197 -25.89 -3.91 -31.46
C GLY A 197 -24.82 -2.82 -31.40
N ILE A 198 -24.52 -2.29 -30.20
CA ILE A 198 -23.54 -1.22 -30.00
C ILE A 198 -22.18 -1.81 -29.62
N ARG A 199 -21.16 -1.50 -30.42
CA ARG A 199 -19.77 -1.84 -30.13
C ARG A 199 -19.19 -0.90 -29.07
N VAL A 200 -18.65 -1.45 -27.99
CA VAL A 200 -18.01 -0.66 -26.92
C VAL A 200 -16.49 -0.70 -27.09
N GLN A 201 -15.88 0.48 -27.14
CA GLN A 201 -14.44 0.68 -27.20
C GLN A 201 -14.00 1.59 -26.08
N ILE A 202 -12.95 1.21 -25.34
CA ILE A 202 -12.41 2.02 -24.24
C ILE A 202 -11.00 2.47 -24.61
N HIS A 203 -10.80 3.78 -24.69
CA HIS A 203 -9.56 4.40 -25.14
C HIS A 203 -8.89 5.12 -23.98
N TRP A 204 -7.59 4.90 -23.84
CA TRP A 204 -6.78 5.70 -22.94
C TRP A 204 -6.43 7.04 -23.56
N ILE A 205 -6.59 8.11 -22.79
CA ILE A 205 -6.07 9.43 -23.10
C ILE A 205 -5.27 9.97 -21.93
N PRO A 206 -4.17 10.70 -22.15
CA PRO A 206 -3.43 11.29 -21.04
C PRO A 206 -4.24 12.36 -20.29
N ALA A 207 -4.06 12.42 -18.97
CA ALA A 207 -4.64 13.44 -18.12
C ALA A 207 -3.96 14.80 -18.35
N HIS A 208 -4.72 15.90 -18.21
CA HIS A 208 -4.22 17.29 -18.15
C HIS A 208 -3.34 17.77 -19.33
N VAL A 209 -3.61 17.30 -20.55
CA VAL A 209 -2.85 17.69 -21.76
C VAL A 209 -3.62 18.59 -22.75
N GLY A 210 -4.76 19.18 -22.36
CA GLY A 210 -5.51 20.06 -23.27
C GLY A 210 -6.58 19.39 -24.13
N VAL A 211 -6.91 18.11 -23.93
CA VAL A 211 -8.02 17.46 -24.66
C VAL A 211 -9.35 17.98 -24.11
N PRO A 212 -10.14 18.77 -24.88
CA PRO A 212 -11.27 19.52 -24.31
C PRO A 212 -12.32 18.66 -23.61
N GLY A 213 -12.63 17.48 -24.18
CA GLY A 213 -13.58 16.54 -23.57
C GLY A 213 -13.09 15.96 -22.25
N ASN A 214 -11.78 15.71 -22.11
CA ASN A 214 -11.21 15.22 -20.87
C ASN A 214 -11.18 16.31 -19.79
N GLU A 215 -10.81 17.54 -20.17
CA GLU A 215 -10.85 18.68 -19.25
C GLU A 215 -12.27 18.98 -18.76
N GLU A 216 -13.27 18.76 -19.61
CA GLU A 216 -14.66 18.86 -19.22
C GLU A 216 -15.08 17.76 -18.24
N ALA A 217 -14.66 16.51 -18.48
CA ALA A 217 -14.88 15.42 -17.54
C ALA A 217 -14.22 15.69 -16.18
N ASP A 218 -12.97 16.15 -16.16
CA ASP A 218 -12.23 16.49 -14.93
C ASP A 218 -12.90 17.61 -14.13
N ARG A 219 -13.31 18.67 -14.81
CA ARG A 219 -14.06 19.76 -14.18
C ARG A 219 -15.38 19.26 -13.61
N ALA A 220 -16.11 18.44 -14.35
CA ALA A 220 -17.38 17.87 -13.91
C ALA A 220 -17.19 16.92 -12.71
N ALA A 221 -16.13 16.11 -12.68
CA ALA A 221 -15.82 15.22 -11.56
C ALA A 221 -15.47 16.01 -10.29
N LYS A 222 -14.70 17.11 -10.43
CA LYS A 222 -14.43 18.06 -9.33
C LYS A 222 -15.70 18.74 -8.83
N THR A 223 -16.58 19.17 -9.74
CA THR A 223 -17.90 19.72 -9.38
C THR A 223 -18.74 18.68 -8.64
N ALA A 224 -18.73 17.41 -9.07
CA ALA A 224 -19.45 16.33 -8.39
C ALA A 224 -18.94 16.10 -6.97
N ALA A 225 -17.62 16.15 -6.76
CA ALA A 225 -16.99 15.98 -5.45
C ALA A 225 -17.33 17.13 -4.48
N GLN A 226 -17.44 18.36 -4.99
CA GLN A 226 -17.72 19.57 -4.21
C GLN A 226 -19.23 19.92 -4.12
N GLY A 227 -20.06 19.23 -4.89
CA GLY A 227 -21.49 19.48 -5.01
C GLY A 227 -22.32 18.96 -3.83
N PRO A 228 -23.66 18.89 -3.99
CA PRO A 228 -24.55 18.38 -2.98
C PRO A 228 -24.15 16.97 -2.53
N ARG A 229 -24.06 16.74 -1.22
CA ARG A 229 -23.66 15.47 -0.61
C ARG A 229 -24.78 14.43 -0.61
N THR A 230 -25.48 14.35 -1.72
CA THR A 230 -26.59 13.43 -1.93
C THR A 230 -26.09 12.24 -2.70
N TYR A 231 -26.24 11.05 -2.11
CA TYR A 231 -25.91 9.82 -2.79
C TYR A 231 -27.00 9.49 -3.79
N SER A 232 -26.65 9.43 -5.08
CA SER A 232 -27.56 8.99 -6.15
C SER A 232 -27.75 7.47 -6.19
N ARG A 233 -27.05 6.73 -5.32
CA ARG A 233 -27.03 5.27 -5.28
C ARG A 233 -26.67 4.73 -3.89
N GLU A 234 -26.85 3.42 -3.70
CA GLU A 234 -26.33 2.73 -2.53
C GLU A 234 -24.79 2.83 -2.49
N VAL A 235 -24.25 3.17 -1.32
CA VAL A 235 -22.83 3.47 -1.13
C VAL A 235 -22.18 2.35 -0.36
N PHE A 236 -21.07 1.84 -0.89
CA PHE A 236 -20.27 0.82 -0.22
C PHE A 236 -18.95 1.39 0.28
N TYR A 237 -18.49 0.90 1.43
CA TYR A 237 -17.11 1.10 1.84
C TYR A 237 -16.21 0.19 1.03
N MET A 238 -15.30 0.77 0.25
CA MET A 238 -14.32 0.01 -0.51
C MET A 238 -13.35 -0.70 0.45
N LEU A 239 -13.07 -2.00 0.24
CA LEU A 239 -12.15 -2.73 1.12
C LEU A 239 -10.73 -2.16 1.03
N ALA A 240 -10.36 -1.49 -0.07
CA ALA A 240 -9.09 -0.78 -0.17
C ALA A 240 -8.97 0.35 0.87
N THR A 241 -9.98 1.22 0.99
CA THR A 241 -9.99 2.32 1.97
C THR A 241 -10.05 1.77 3.40
N CYS A 242 -10.86 0.74 3.64
CA CYS A 242 -10.89 0.02 4.92
C CYS A 242 -9.51 -0.51 5.32
N LYS A 243 -8.82 -1.21 4.40
CA LYS A 243 -7.47 -1.75 4.66
C LYS A 243 -6.46 -0.63 4.90
N GLN A 244 -6.52 0.46 4.14
CA GLN A 244 -5.62 1.60 4.31
C GLN A 244 -5.84 2.27 5.67
N LYS A 245 -7.09 2.51 6.07
CA LYS A 245 -7.45 3.04 7.39
C LYS A 245 -6.95 2.14 8.52
N LEU A 246 -7.20 0.83 8.41
CA LEU A 246 -6.75 -0.15 9.40
C LEU A 246 -5.23 -0.15 9.52
N ARG A 247 -4.50 -0.18 8.40
CA ARG A 247 -3.03 -0.09 8.40
C ARG A 247 -2.53 1.18 9.06
N LYS A 248 -3.10 2.35 8.72
CA LYS A 248 -2.74 3.63 9.35
C LYS A 248 -2.95 3.58 10.86
N ARG A 249 -4.06 3.01 11.33
CA ARG A 249 -4.36 2.86 12.77
C ARG A 249 -3.40 1.92 13.47
N VAL A 250 -3.20 0.72 12.92
CA VAL A 250 -2.26 -0.28 13.48
C VAL A 250 -0.85 0.32 13.55
N PHE A 251 -0.41 1.03 12.52
CA PHE A 251 0.91 1.65 12.50
C PHE A 251 1.03 2.79 13.53
N ARG A 252 0.01 3.64 13.69
CA ARG A 252 -0.02 4.66 14.75
C ARG A 252 0.02 4.05 16.15
N GLN A 253 -0.76 2.99 16.37
CA GLN A 253 -0.76 2.26 17.64
C GLN A 253 0.61 1.64 17.91
N TRP A 254 1.19 0.97 16.91
CA TRP A 254 2.53 0.39 17.01
C TRP A 254 3.60 1.45 17.28
N ALA A 255 3.55 2.61 16.62
CA ALA A 255 4.47 3.72 16.87
C ALA A 255 4.36 4.23 18.32
N LYS A 256 3.14 4.36 18.85
CA LYS A 256 2.91 4.75 20.25
C LYS A 256 3.43 3.72 21.24
N GLU A 257 3.21 2.43 20.96
CA GLU A 257 3.75 1.32 21.77
C GLU A 257 5.28 1.28 21.70
N TRP A 258 5.86 1.56 20.54
CA TRP A 258 7.30 1.63 20.34
C TRP A 258 7.95 2.78 21.12
N GLU A 259 7.32 3.96 21.10
CA GLU A 259 7.77 5.14 21.83
C GLU A 259 7.74 4.94 23.34
N ASN A 260 6.62 4.44 23.86
CA ASN A 260 6.38 4.28 25.30
C ASN A 260 6.86 2.93 25.86
N GLY A 261 7.36 2.04 25.01
CA GLY A 261 7.82 0.72 25.39
C GLY A 261 9.06 0.77 26.28
N VAL A 262 9.06 -0.03 27.35
CA VAL A 262 10.20 -0.19 28.28
C VAL A 262 11.25 -1.18 27.75
N THR A 263 10.87 -2.08 26.85
CA THR A 263 11.76 -3.05 26.21
C THR A 263 12.31 -2.50 24.90
N GLY A 264 13.41 -3.06 24.40
CA GLY A 264 13.96 -2.68 23.09
C GLY A 264 14.58 -1.27 23.02
N ARG A 265 14.81 -0.60 24.16
CA ARG A 265 15.33 0.78 24.23
C ARG A 265 16.60 1.02 23.43
N THR A 266 17.52 0.04 23.42
CA THR A 266 18.75 0.11 22.60
C THR A 266 18.44 0.33 21.13
N ILE A 267 17.47 -0.41 20.58
CA ILE A 267 17.05 -0.25 19.19
C ILE A 267 16.26 1.04 19.01
N PHE A 268 15.42 1.44 19.95
CA PHE A 268 14.69 2.70 19.88
C PHE A 268 15.62 3.92 19.73
N HIS A 269 16.76 3.92 20.40
CA HIS A 269 17.76 4.98 20.26
C HIS A 269 18.45 5.00 18.89
N LEU A 270 18.42 3.90 18.14
CA LEU A 270 18.91 3.80 16.75
C LEU A 270 17.81 4.11 15.73
N GLU A 271 16.60 3.61 15.98
CA GLU A 271 15.42 3.66 15.12
C GLU A 271 14.23 4.17 15.95
N LYS A 272 14.09 5.51 16.03
CA LYS A 272 13.00 6.15 16.80
C LYS A 272 11.62 5.80 16.28
N GLU A 273 11.52 5.57 14.98
CA GLU A 273 10.26 5.23 14.31
C GLU A 273 10.35 3.84 13.69
N PRO A 274 9.30 3.01 13.81
CA PRO A 274 9.24 1.75 13.11
C PRO A 274 9.31 1.98 11.60
N ASN A 275 10.28 1.38 10.93
CA ASN A 275 10.46 1.58 9.49
C ASN A 275 10.85 0.27 8.79
N LEU A 276 10.30 0.06 7.58
CA LEU A 276 10.64 -1.09 6.75
C LEU A 276 12.08 -1.01 6.22
N GLY A 277 12.67 0.19 6.19
CA GLY A 277 14.06 0.41 5.81
C GLY A 277 15.05 -0.38 6.66
N VAL A 278 14.70 -0.77 7.89
CA VAL A 278 15.52 -1.66 8.72
C VAL A 278 15.84 -2.99 8.02
N LEU A 279 14.95 -3.51 7.17
CA LEU A 279 15.14 -4.78 6.47
C LEU A 279 16.28 -4.74 5.44
N THR A 280 16.63 -3.55 4.93
CA THR A 280 17.74 -3.38 3.97
C THR A 280 19.08 -3.85 4.54
N LYS A 281 19.26 -3.74 5.87
CA LYS A 281 20.44 -4.21 6.61
C LYS A 281 20.64 -5.73 6.50
N HIS A 282 19.55 -6.45 6.25
CA HIS A 282 19.51 -7.91 6.15
C HIS A 282 19.41 -8.42 4.70
N THR A 283 19.34 -7.51 3.73
CA THR A 283 19.19 -7.87 2.32
C THR A 283 20.53 -8.33 1.73
N GLY A 284 20.51 -9.46 1.02
CA GLY A 284 21.66 -9.98 0.29
C GLY A 284 22.80 -10.54 1.15
N ILE A 285 22.54 -10.87 2.42
CA ILE A 285 23.55 -11.42 3.35
C ILE A 285 23.15 -12.80 3.87
N ARG A 286 24.15 -13.60 4.24
CA ARG A 286 23.95 -14.93 4.84
C ARG A 286 23.38 -14.83 6.27
N ARG A 287 22.71 -15.89 6.71
CA ARG A 287 22.09 -15.97 8.05
C ARG A 287 23.05 -15.63 9.22
N PRO A 288 24.33 -16.05 9.23
CA PRO A 288 25.26 -15.69 10.30
C PRO A 288 25.49 -14.17 10.43
N LEU A 289 25.77 -13.49 9.32
CA LEU A 289 25.92 -12.02 9.31
C LEU A 289 24.62 -11.33 9.73
N SER A 290 23.48 -11.81 9.23
CA SER A 290 22.18 -11.27 9.62
C SER A 290 21.94 -11.40 11.13
N SER A 291 22.29 -12.54 11.73
CA SER A 291 22.20 -12.78 13.17
C SER A 291 23.11 -11.84 13.95
N LEU A 292 24.36 -11.64 13.49
CA LEU A 292 25.30 -10.70 14.10
C LEU A 292 24.80 -9.26 14.07
N ILE A 293 24.26 -8.80 12.95
CA ILE A 293 23.66 -7.47 12.84
C ILE A 293 22.53 -7.31 13.87
N THR A 294 21.66 -8.31 14.02
CA THR A 294 20.61 -8.28 15.06
C THR A 294 21.21 -8.22 16.47
N GLN A 295 22.22 -9.03 16.78
CA GLN A 295 22.88 -9.05 18.09
C GLN A 295 23.60 -7.73 18.41
N LEU A 296 24.31 -7.16 17.43
CA LEU A 296 24.98 -5.87 17.55
C LEU A 296 23.98 -4.73 17.83
N ARG A 297 22.89 -4.68 17.07
CA ARG A 297 21.89 -3.59 17.19
C ARG A 297 21.01 -3.72 18.42
N THR A 298 20.73 -4.94 18.87
CA THR A 298 19.99 -5.19 20.13
C THR A 298 20.87 -5.03 21.37
N GLY A 299 22.20 -5.10 21.21
CA GLY A 299 23.15 -5.22 22.31
C GLY A 299 23.09 -6.57 23.03
N LYS A 300 22.30 -7.53 22.52
CA LYS A 300 22.14 -8.90 23.05
C LYS A 300 23.09 -9.83 22.31
N ILE A 301 24.38 -9.61 22.53
CA ILE A 301 25.49 -10.29 21.88
C ILE A 301 26.35 -10.96 22.94
N ALA A 302 26.91 -12.14 22.68
CA ALA A 302 27.67 -12.93 23.67
C ALA A 302 29.07 -12.36 24.03
N LEU A 303 29.18 -11.04 24.19
CA LEU A 303 30.34 -10.34 24.76
C LEU A 303 30.31 -10.41 26.29
N ALA A 304 31.45 -10.20 26.95
CA ALA A 304 31.61 -10.35 28.40
C ALA A 304 30.56 -9.57 29.21
N HIS A 305 30.24 -8.34 28.80
CA HIS A 305 29.24 -7.52 29.47
C HIS A 305 27.85 -8.20 29.51
N TYR A 306 27.37 -8.66 28.36
CA TYR A 306 26.05 -9.30 28.28
C TYR A 306 26.05 -10.65 28.99
N LEU A 307 27.09 -11.46 28.80
CA LEU A 307 27.23 -12.76 29.47
C LEU A 307 27.28 -12.61 31.00
N HIS A 308 27.93 -11.57 31.51
CA HIS A 308 27.94 -11.26 32.92
C HIS A 308 26.56 -10.86 33.45
N MET A 309 25.83 -10.01 32.71
CA MET A 309 24.46 -9.62 33.09
C MET A 309 23.49 -10.80 33.18
N ILE A 310 23.71 -11.86 32.39
CA ILE A 310 22.92 -13.10 32.45
C ILE A 310 23.56 -14.20 33.31
N GLN A 311 24.57 -13.86 34.11
CA GLN A 311 25.25 -14.78 35.04
C GLN A 311 25.90 -15.99 34.36
N ARG A 312 26.39 -15.82 33.13
CA ARG A 312 27.16 -16.82 32.36
C ARG A 312 28.66 -16.52 32.31
N ARG A 313 29.11 -15.45 32.95
CA ARG A 313 30.51 -15.06 33.08
C ARG A 313 30.73 -14.25 34.35
N ASP A 314 31.84 -14.50 35.04
CA ASP A 314 32.12 -13.86 36.34
C ASP A 314 32.48 -12.37 36.22
N SER A 315 33.07 -11.95 35.11
CA SER A 315 33.52 -10.58 34.90
C SER A 315 33.02 -9.98 33.58
N PRO A 316 32.54 -8.72 33.59
CA PRO A 316 32.14 -8.00 32.37
C PRO A 316 33.32 -7.36 31.64
N ARG A 317 34.54 -7.47 32.18
CA ARG A 317 35.73 -6.79 31.63
C ARG A 317 36.17 -7.39 30.30
N CYS A 318 36.65 -6.51 29.43
CA CYS A 318 37.27 -6.89 28.18
C CYS A 318 38.67 -7.49 28.45
N PRO A 319 39.09 -8.54 27.72
CA PRO A 319 40.44 -9.07 27.84
C PRO A 319 41.56 -8.09 27.44
N CYS A 320 41.24 -6.93 26.84
CA CYS A 320 42.22 -5.87 26.64
C CYS A 320 42.54 -5.06 27.92
N SER A 321 41.85 -5.35 29.03
CA SER A 321 42.00 -4.67 30.32
C SER A 321 41.62 -3.19 30.37
N GLN A 322 41.09 -2.60 29.29
CA GLN A 322 40.75 -1.18 29.19
C GLN A 322 39.24 -0.85 29.30
N GLY A 323 38.44 -1.74 29.90
CA GLY A 323 37.03 -1.44 30.17
C GLY A 323 36.09 -2.63 30.15
N ILE A 324 34.80 -2.35 30.07
CA ILE A 324 33.72 -3.33 29.96
C ILE A 324 33.55 -3.74 28.49
N GLN A 325 33.45 -5.05 28.21
CA GLN A 325 33.32 -5.55 26.84
C GLN A 325 31.89 -5.35 26.29
N THR A 326 31.57 -4.13 25.88
CA THR A 326 30.32 -3.78 25.20
C THR A 326 30.50 -3.72 23.68
N VAL A 327 29.38 -3.66 22.93
CA VAL A 327 29.41 -3.37 21.49
C VAL A 327 30.14 -2.06 21.20
N ARG A 328 29.91 -1.02 22.00
CA ARG A 328 30.62 0.26 21.91
C ARG A 328 32.12 0.05 22.03
N HIS A 329 32.55 -0.59 23.11
CA HIS A 329 33.97 -0.81 23.35
C HIS A 329 34.64 -1.53 22.17
N ILE A 330 34.05 -2.62 21.68
CA ILE A 330 34.59 -3.41 20.55
C ILE A 330 34.62 -2.60 19.24
N LEU A 331 33.62 -1.77 18.97
CA LEU A 331 33.50 -1.04 17.71
C LEU A 331 34.17 0.34 17.71
N THR A 332 34.52 0.92 18.86
CA THR A 332 35.03 2.30 18.92
C THR A 332 36.28 2.51 19.78
N GLU A 333 36.62 1.61 20.71
CA GLU A 333 37.64 1.88 21.73
C GLU A 333 38.69 0.77 21.88
N CYS A 334 38.34 -0.49 21.59
CA CYS A 334 39.17 -1.62 21.96
C CYS A 334 40.48 -1.65 21.15
N PRO A 335 41.65 -1.75 21.80
CA PRO A 335 42.94 -1.87 21.11
C PRO A 335 43.04 -3.18 20.32
N ARG A 336 42.44 -4.27 20.84
CA ARG A 336 42.48 -5.59 20.19
C ARG A 336 41.72 -5.64 18.86
N THR A 337 40.85 -4.67 18.60
CA THR A 337 40.09 -4.58 17.34
C THR A 337 40.52 -3.38 16.52
N GLN A 338 41.59 -2.68 16.90
CA GLN A 338 41.98 -1.43 16.27
C GLN A 338 42.23 -1.58 14.77
N ASP A 339 43.08 -2.53 14.38
CA ASP A 339 43.43 -2.75 12.97
C ASP A 339 42.19 -3.06 12.12
N LEU A 340 41.31 -3.95 12.61
CA LEU A 340 40.06 -4.29 11.93
C LEU A 340 39.08 -3.10 11.86
N ARG A 341 39.06 -2.22 12.87
CA ARG A 341 38.23 -1.01 12.84
C ARG A 341 38.75 -0.04 11.79
N GLU A 342 40.07 0.17 11.72
CA GLU A 342 40.69 1.04 10.73
C GLU A 342 40.45 0.51 9.30
N GLU A 343 40.57 -0.81 9.11
CA GLU A 343 40.32 -1.48 7.83
C GLU A 343 38.85 -1.43 7.40
N LEU A 344 37.91 -1.83 8.27
CA LEU A 344 36.51 -2.07 7.88
C LEU A 344 35.57 -0.90 8.15
N LEU A 345 35.86 -0.07 9.15
CA LEU A 345 35.01 1.06 9.56
C LEU A 345 35.63 2.42 9.22
N GLY A 346 36.91 2.47 8.87
CA GLY A 346 37.63 3.69 8.53
C GLY A 346 37.48 4.76 9.62
N ARG A 347 37.00 5.96 9.22
CA ARG A 347 36.79 7.11 10.12
C ARG A 347 35.46 7.07 10.89
N ALA A 348 34.68 5.98 10.80
CA ALA A 348 33.43 5.87 11.53
C ALA A 348 33.73 5.51 13.01
N HIS A 349 33.62 6.50 13.89
CA HIS A 349 33.80 6.32 15.33
C HIS A 349 32.50 6.47 16.14
N ASP A 350 31.43 6.98 15.52
CA ASP A 350 30.12 7.05 16.15
C ASP A 350 29.37 5.71 16.03
N ILE A 351 29.20 5.03 17.17
CA ILE A 351 28.44 3.79 17.27
C ILE A 351 27.03 3.89 16.66
N ARG A 352 26.34 5.04 16.81
CA ARG A 352 24.98 5.18 16.27
C ARG A 352 25.01 5.16 14.75
N ARG A 353 25.97 5.85 14.13
CA ARG A 353 26.19 5.83 12.69
C ARG A 353 26.52 4.41 12.21
N ILE A 354 27.45 3.74 12.87
CA ILE A 354 27.87 2.38 12.52
C ILE A 354 26.69 1.40 12.53
N LEU A 355 25.84 1.46 13.57
CA LEU A 355 24.73 0.51 13.73
C LEU A 355 23.46 0.88 12.93
N LYS A 356 23.36 2.11 12.43
CA LYS A 356 22.22 2.60 11.64
C LYS A 356 22.45 2.48 10.14
N ASP A 357 23.66 2.73 9.67
CA ASP A 357 24.00 2.60 8.26
C ASP A 357 24.10 1.13 7.82
N SER A 358 23.58 0.82 6.62
CA SER A 358 23.51 -0.57 6.13
C SER A 358 24.89 -1.14 5.78
N ALA A 359 25.79 -0.34 5.21
CA ALA A 359 27.12 -0.78 4.86
C ALA A 359 27.99 -0.91 6.12
N LEU A 360 27.98 0.09 6.98
CA LEU A 360 28.79 0.09 8.20
C LEU A 360 28.37 -1.01 9.19
N VAL A 361 27.07 -1.33 9.31
CA VAL A 361 26.64 -2.39 10.22
C VAL A 361 27.03 -3.78 9.70
N LYS A 362 27.06 -3.96 8.38
CA LYS A 362 27.58 -5.18 7.74
C LYS A 362 29.09 -5.30 7.97
N ALA A 363 29.84 -4.22 7.78
CA ALA A 363 31.27 -4.16 8.09
C ALA A 363 31.55 -4.45 9.56
N ALA A 364 30.74 -3.90 10.49
CA ALA A 364 30.85 -4.20 11.92
C ALA A 364 30.57 -5.68 12.25
N ALA A 365 29.63 -6.33 11.55
CA ALA A 365 29.40 -7.76 11.69
C ALA A 365 30.59 -8.60 11.19
N ILE A 366 31.20 -8.20 10.06
CA ILE A 366 32.42 -8.82 9.53
C ILE A 366 33.60 -8.64 10.50
N LEU A 367 33.74 -7.47 11.12
CA LEU A 367 34.75 -7.23 12.15
C LEU A 367 34.62 -8.21 13.32
N VAL A 368 33.40 -8.47 13.79
CA VAL A 368 33.15 -9.43 14.88
C VAL A 368 33.53 -10.86 14.48
N LEU A 369 33.27 -11.24 13.22
CA LEU A 369 33.66 -12.54 12.67
C LEU A 369 35.19 -12.66 12.56
N ARG A 370 35.85 -11.73 11.87
CA ARG A 370 37.30 -11.74 11.65
C ARG A 370 38.10 -11.58 12.94
N GLY A 371 37.57 -10.82 13.90
CA GLY A 371 38.17 -10.68 15.23
C GLY A 371 38.00 -11.89 16.13
N ASN A 372 37.31 -12.95 15.68
CA ASN A 372 36.99 -14.16 16.42
C ASN A 372 36.48 -13.86 17.85
N LEU A 373 35.60 -12.86 17.96
CA LEU A 373 35.16 -12.34 19.25
C LEU A 373 34.08 -13.22 19.89
N LEU A 374 33.45 -14.09 19.11
CA LEU A 374 32.32 -14.93 19.52
C LEU A 374 32.55 -16.37 19.04
N GLY A 375 32.71 -17.29 19.99
CA GLY A 375 33.01 -18.71 19.68
C GLY A 375 31.94 -19.39 18.81
N GLN A 376 30.68 -18.99 18.94
CA GLN A 376 29.54 -19.53 18.18
C GLN A 376 29.60 -19.29 16.66
N PHE A 377 30.57 -18.52 16.17
CA PHE A 377 30.76 -18.24 14.74
C PHE A 377 32.14 -18.67 14.20
N GLN A 378 32.90 -19.48 14.96
CA GLN A 378 34.24 -19.94 14.57
C GLN A 378 34.23 -20.77 13.28
N ASP A 379 33.21 -21.62 13.09
CA ASP A 379 33.09 -22.44 11.87
C ASP A 379 32.64 -21.63 10.64
N VAL A 380 32.24 -20.36 10.83
CA VAL A 380 31.81 -19.48 9.74
C VAL A 380 33.00 -18.80 9.07
N THR A 381 34.13 -18.65 9.77
CA THR A 381 35.34 -18.01 9.22
C THR A 381 36.08 -18.89 8.22
N GLU A 382 35.98 -20.23 8.33
CA GLU A 382 36.63 -21.19 7.43
C GLU A 382 35.95 -21.29 6.05
N ALA A 383 34.73 -20.75 5.89
CA ALA A 383 33.94 -20.82 4.66
C ALA A 383 33.88 -19.48 3.88
N SER A 384 34.87 -18.60 4.02
CA SER A 384 34.74 -17.16 3.70
C SER A 384 35.40 -16.63 2.42
N ASP A 385 35.54 -17.43 1.36
CA ASP A 385 35.93 -16.92 0.03
C ASP A 385 34.91 -15.92 -0.57
N ASP A 386 33.66 -15.90 -0.07
CA ASP A 386 32.58 -15.04 -0.59
C ASP A 386 32.39 -13.69 0.14
N LEU A 387 33.13 -13.43 1.24
CA LEU A 387 33.02 -12.14 1.97
C LEU A 387 33.84 -11.01 1.33
N GLN A 388 34.84 -11.35 0.51
CA GLN A 388 35.66 -10.39 -0.25
C GLN A 388 34.91 -9.78 -1.46
N ALA A 389 33.88 -10.45 -1.99
CA ALA A 389 33.10 -9.92 -3.12
C ALA A 389 32.22 -8.70 -2.78
N GLN A 390 32.19 -8.27 -1.50
CA GLN A 390 31.48 -7.07 -1.04
C GLN A 390 32.44 -5.91 -0.68
N GLU A 391 33.75 -6.10 -0.87
CA GLU A 391 34.80 -5.09 -0.73
C GLU A 391 34.86 -4.22 -1.99
N LYS A 392 33.95 -3.26 -2.14
CA LYS A 392 34.25 -2.07 -2.94
C LYS A 392 34.50 -0.91 -1.99
N PRO A 393 35.69 -0.28 -1.99
CA PRO A 393 35.96 0.87 -1.14
C PRO A 393 34.96 2.00 -1.42
N LEU A 394 34.55 2.69 -0.36
CA LEU A 394 33.82 3.96 -0.43
C LEU A 394 34.74 5.00 -1.10
N GLU A 395 34.53 5.26 -2.38
CA GLU A 395 35.04 6.48 -3.01
C GLU A 395 34.31 7.69 -2.42
N ASP A 396 35.09 8.71 -2.08
CA ASP A 396 34.68 9.98 -1.48
C ASP A 396 33.83 10.79 -2.47
N PRO A 397 32.53 11.05 -2.22
CA PRO A 397 31.75 11.92 -3.09
C PRO A 397 31.99 13.37 -2.63
N GLY A 398 33.12 13.91 -3.04
CA GLY A 398 33.60 15.22 -2.63
C GLY A 398 34.26 16.00 -3.75
N ALA A 399 33.68 16.03 -4.96
CA ALA A 399 33.76 17.13 -5.93
C ALA A 399 33.23 16.66 -7.30
N ASP A 400 31.93 16.83 -7.56
CA ASP A 400 31.48 17.65 -8.68
C ASP A 400 29.96 17.75 -8.68
N GLY A 401 29.48 18.99 -8.85
CA GLY A 401 28.05 19.27 -8.91
C GLY A 401 27.49 18.94 -10.29
N SER A 402 26.41 18.19 -10.34
CA SER A 402 25.30 18.46 -11.29
C SER A 402 24.07 17.63 -10.94
N MET A 403 22.93 18.22 -11.27
CA MET A 403 21.56 17.80 -10.99
C MET A 403 21.23 16.39 -11.51
N THR A 404 20.34 15.68 -10.82
CA THR A 404 18.99 15.31 -11.32
C THR A 404 18.25 14.46 -10.28
N ALA A 405 17.09 14.94 -9.88
CA ALA A 405 16.14 14.21 -9.06
C ALA A 405 15.32 13.27 -9.95
N ASN A 406 15.27 11.98 -9.61
CA ASN A 406 14.23 11.07 -10.09
C ASN A 406 13.72 10.25 -8.91
N HIS A 407 12.47 10.52 -8.54
CA HIS A 407 11.67 9.72 -7.64
C HIS A 407 11.06 8.55 -8.42
N TYR A 408 11.17 7.34 -7.84
CA TYR A 408 10.25 6.22 -8.04
C TYR A 408 9.69 5.81 -6.68
#